data_AF-A0A4Y9TBK9-F1
#
_entry.id   AF-A0A4Y9TBK9-F1
#
_cell.length_a   1.000
_cell.length_b   1.000
_cell.length_c   1.000
_cell.angle_alpha   90.00
_cell.angle_beta   90.00
_cell.angle_gamma   90.00
#
_symmetry.space_group_name_H-M   'P 1'
#
loop_
_entity.id
_entity.type
_entity.pdbx_description
1 polymer ?
#
loop_
_entity_poly.entity_id
_entity_poly.type
_entity_poly.pdbx_seq_one_letter_code
_entity_poly.pdbx_strand_id
1 'polypeptide(L)'
;GKSLAQLIGSSVWGDPGIFAASWDMTKGGLEIEASSRNDTMLPLDEIKRADPKRVQEMAYSLANGQGKGTMTREREGRPKLSWRLLALSSGERSLSEHAAIGGNAAHAGAELRMVDVNAGTRTHRAFDELHGLGGADFHRLLTVAVGAHHG
;
A
#
# COMPACT_ATOMS: atom_id res chain seq x y z
N GLY A 1 4.09 14.26 -1.79
CA GLY A 1 5.06 13.47 -2.56
C GLY A 1 4.64 12.02 -2.66
N LYS A 2 4.84 11.23 -1.58
CA LYS A 2 4.54 9.78 -1.56
C LYS A 2 3.08 9.45 -1.91
N SER A 3 2.12 10.09 -1.23
CA SER A 3 0.69 9.89 -1.51
C SER A 3 0.32 10.36 -2.93
N LEU A 4 0.97 11.40 -3.46
CA LEU A 4 0.78 11.80 -4.86
C LEU A 4 1.29 10.71 -5.84
N ALA A 5 2.44 10.09 -5.57
CA ALA A 5 2.94 8.99 -6.38
C ALA A 5 1.98 7.78 -6.37
N GLN A 6 1.35 7.49 -5.22
CA GLN A 6 0.28 6.48 -5.14
C GLN A 6 -0.93 6.86 -5.99
N LEU A 7 -1.40 8.12 -5.94
CA LEU A 7 -2.52 8.58 -6.77
C LEU A 7 -2.21 8.47 -8.27
N ILE A 8 -0.98 8.80 -8.69
CA ILE A 8 -0.52 8.65 -10.08
C ILE A 8 -0.50 7.18 -10.50
N GLY A 9 -0.03 6.28 -9.63
CA GLY A 9 -0.09 4.85 -9.92
C GLY A 9 -1.53 4.34 -10.03
N SER A 10 -2.39 4.77 -9.11
CA SER A 10 -3.81 4.39 -9.08
C SER A 10 -4.57 4.83 -10.33
N SER A 11 -4.26 6.01 -10.89
CA SER A 11 -4.98 6.54 -12.05
C SER A 11 -4.84 5.68 -13.30
N VAL A 12 -3.82 4.80 -13.36
CA VAL A 12 -3.67 3.82 -14.45
C VAL A 12 -4.78 2.76 -14.44
N TRP A 13 -5.36 2.48 -13.27
CA TRP A 13 -6.31 1.39 -13.06
C TRP A 13 -7.76 1.86 -12.87
N GLY A 14 -7.99 3.17 -12.73
CA GLY A 14 -9.32 3.77 -12.56
C GLY A 14 -9.26 5.02 -11.70
N ASP A 15 -10.43 5.48 -11.24
CA ASP A 15 -10.53 6.68 -10.40
C ASP A 15 -9.61 6.55 -9.17
N PRO A 16 -8.57 7.40 -9.03
CA PRO A 16 -7.60 7.26 -7.95
C PRO A 16 -8.22 7.50 -6.56
N GLY A 17 -9.34 8.22 -6.45
CA GLY A 17 -10.07 8.42 -5.19
C GLY A 17 -10.82 7.16 -4.73
N ILE A 18 -11.28 6.34 -5.67
CA ILE A 18 -11.94 5.05 -5.41
C ILE A 18 -10.90 3.93 -5.26
N PHE A 19 -9.86 3.98 -6.09
CA PHE A 19 -8.79 2.98 -6.12
C PHE A 19 -7.78 3.19 -4.99
N ALA A 20 -7.75 4.34 -4.31
CA ALA A 20 -6.93 4.50 -3.11
C ALA A 20 -7.35 3.49 -2.01
N ALA A 21 -6.38 2.94 -1.30
CA ALA A 21 -6.63 2.21 -0.06
C ALA A 21 -5.65 2.70 1.02
N SER A 22 -5.99 2.44 2.28
CA SER A 22 -5.18 2.83 3.43
C SER A 22 -4.90 1.63 4.32
N TRP A 23 -3.87 1.73 5.15
CA TRP A 23 -3.53 0.70 6.12
C TRP A 23 -4.55 0.54 7.27
N ASP A 24 -5.57 1.40 7.33
CA ASP A 24 -6.65 1.35 8.32
C ASP A 24 -7.66 0.23 8.01
N MET A 25 -7.21 -1.00 8.13
CA MET A 25 -8.04 -2.19 7.89
C MET A 25 -7.54 -3.39 8.68
N THR A 26 -8.45 -4.33 8.92
CA THR A 26 -8.07 -5.63 9.49
C THR A 26 -7.33 -6.48 8.45
N LYS A 27 -6.58 -7.49 8.91
CA LYS A 27 -5.95 -8.46 7.99
C LYS A 27 -6.97 -9.08 7.01
N GLY A 28 -8.16 -9.47 7.47
CA GLY A 28 -9.18 -10.04 6.58
C GLY A 28 -9.68 -9.04 5.53
N GLY A 29 -9.82 -7.76 5.91
CA GLY A 29 -10.11 -6.68 4.97
C GLY A 29 -9.02 -6.53 3.92
N LEU A 30 -7.75 -6.60 4.32
CA LEU A 30 -6.61 -6.55 3.40
C LEU A 30 -6.59 -7.72 2.42
N GLU A 31 -6.92 -8.94 2.86
CA GLU A 31 -7.00 -10.10 1.98
C GLU A 31 -8.11 -9.93 0.92
N ILE A 32 -9.25 -9.36 1.31
CA ILE A 32 -10.36 -9.04 0.39
C ILE A 32 -9.92 -7.96 -0.62
N GLU A 33 -9.31 -6.88 -0.13
CA GLU A 33 -8.86 -5.77 -0.97
C GLU A 33 -7.74 -6.19 -1.94
N ALA A 34 -6.81 -7.03 -1.50
CA ALA A 34 -5.77 -7.56 -2.35
C ALA A 34 -6.35 -8.50 -3.43
N SER A 35 -7.31 -9.35 -3.05
CA SER A 35 -7.96 -10.26 -4.00
C SER A 35 -8.81 -9.53 -5.04
N SER A 36 -9.47 -8.42 -4.69
CA SER A 36 -10.27 -7.63 -5.64
C SER A 36 -9.41 -6.86 -6.63
N ARG A 37 -8.13 -6.64 -6.30
CA ARG A 37 -7.13 -5.90 -7.11
C ARG A 37 -6.06 -6.81 -7.70
N ASN A 38 -6.39 -8.09 -7.90
CA ASN A 38 -5.48 -9.06 -8.47
C ASN A 38 -4.96 -8.58 -9.84
N ASP A 39 -3.67 -8.81 -10.12
CA ASP A 39 -2.96 -8.39 -11.34
C ASP A 39 -2.90 -6.86 -11.56
N THR A 40 -3.08 -6.07 -10.52
CA THR A 40 -2.92 -4.60 -10.53
C THR A 40 -1.92 -4.14 -9.46
N MET A 41 -1.99 -2.87 -9.04
CA MET A 41 -1.31 -2.39 -7.84
C MET A 41 -2.27 -2.21 -6.66
N LEU A 42 -1.74 -2.31 -5.44
CA LEU A 42 -2.47 -2.01 -4.21
C LEU A 42 -1.80 -0.81 -3.50
N PRO A 43 -2.28 0.43 -3.70
CA PRO A 43 -1.86 1.57 -2.90
C PRO A 43 -2.31 1.40 -1.44
N LEU A 44 -1.39 1.51 -0.49
CA LEU A 44 -1.68 1.49 0.95
C LEU A 44 -1.11 2.74 1.60
N ASP A 45 -1.94 3.76 1.73
CA ASP A 45 -1.53 5.03 2.34
C ASP A 45 -1.41 4.93 3.87
N GLU A 46 -0.39 5.60 4.40
CA GLU A 46 -0.14 5.84 5.82
C GLU A 46 -0.05 4.59 6.71
N ILE A 47 1.08 3.88 6.62
CA ILE A 47 1.36 2.66 7.42
C ILE A 47 1.17 2.83 8.93
N LYS A 48 1.30 4.05 9.46
CA LYS A 48 1.05 4.35 10.87
C LYS A 48 -0.39 4.06 11.33
N ARG A 49 -1.34 3.97 10.38
CA ARG A 49 -2.74 3.60 10.64
C ARG A 49 -2.93 2.09 10.85
N ALA A 50 -1.99 1.26 10.40
CA ALA A 50 -2.03 -0.17 10.68
C ALA A 50 -1.85 -0.43 12.18
N ASP A 51 -2.47 -1.49 12.68
CA ASP A 51 -2.14 -2.03 14.01
C ASP A 51 -0.65 -2.45 14.04
N PRO A 52 0.21 -1.83 14.88
CA PRO A 52 1.62 -2.15 14.99
C PRO A 52 1.89 -3.64 15.25
N LYS A 53 0.98 -4.32 15.95
CA LYS A 53 1.13 -5.75 16.28
C LYS A 53 0.86 -6.66 15.08
N ARG A 54 0.10 -6.18 14.08
CA ARG A 54 -0.37 -6.98 12.94
C ARG A 54 0.27 -6.61 11.61
N VAL A 55 0.90 -5.44 11.52
CA VAL A 55 1.44 -4.90 10.26
C VAL A 55 2.44 -5.86 9.59
N GLN A 56 3.29 -6.55 10.37
CA GLN A 56 4.20 -7.56 9.82
C GLN A 56 3.42 -8.73 9.19
N GLU A 57 2.43 -9.28 9.91
CA GLU A 57 1.60 -10.39 9.42
C GLU A 57 0.82 -10.00 8.15
N MET A 58 0.38 -8.76 8.07
CA MET A 58 -0.29 -8.18 6.90
C MET A 58 0.65 -8.07 5.70
N ALA A 59 1.86 -7.51 5.89
CA ALA A 59 2.89 -7.42 4.86
C ALA A 59 3.32 -8.81 4.35
N TYR A 60 3.49 -9.78 5.26
CA TYR A 60 3.74 -11.19 4.89
C TYR A 60 2.61 -11.77 4.05
N SER A 61 1.35 -11.50 4.41
CA SER A 61 0.20 -11.99 3.65
C SER A 61 0.22 -11.45 2.22
N LEU A 62 0.43 -10.13 2.06
CA LEU A 62 0.49 -9.48 0.76
C LEU A 62 1.54 -10.12 -0.14
N ALA A 63 2.75 -10.32 0.37
CA ALA A 63 3.84 -10.92 -0.37
C ALA A 63 3.61 -12.40 -0.70
N ASN A 64 2.89 -13.14 0.15
CA ASN A 64 2.58 -14.55 -0.08
C ASN A 64 1.45 -14.76 -1.11
N GLY A 65 0.65 -13.73 -1.41
CA GLY A 65 -0.36 -13.83 -2.46
C GLY A 65 -1.60 -14.67 -2.11
N GLN A 66 -1.79 -15.04 -0.84
CA GLN A 66 -2.87 -15.94 -0.43
C GLN A 66 -3.47 -15.54 0.92
N GLY A 67 -4.79 -15.63 1.01
CA GLY A 67 -5.56 -15.43 2.23
C GLY A 67 -5.61 -16.68 3.11
N LYS A 68 -6.03 -16.50 4.37
CA LYS A 68 -6.24 -17.63 5.28
C LYS A 68 -7.43 -18.47 4.84
N GLY A 69 -7.31 -19.79 4.96
CA GLY A 69 -8.47 -20.68 4.82
C GLY A 69 -9.49 -20.38 5.90
N THR A 70 -10.75 -20.22 5.51
CA THR A 70 -11.86 -19.99 6.45
C THR A 70 -12.98 -20.99 6.19
N MET A 71 -13.84 -21.21 7.17
CA MET A 71 -15.01 -22.08 7.04
C MET A 71 -16.30 -21.27 6.98
N THR A 72 -17.31 -21.81 6.32
CA THR A 72 -18.69 -21.34 6.41
C THR A 72 -19.28 -21.70 7.78
N ARG A 73 -20.46 -21.15 8.09
CA ARG A 73 -21.21 -21.55 9.31
C ARG A 73 -21.59 -23.03 9.30
N GLU A 74 -21.71 -23.61 8.11
CA GLU A 74 -22.05 -25.02 7.88
C GLU A 74 -20.81 -25.94 7.92
N ARG A 75 -19.65 -25.42 8.37
CA ARG A 75 -18.37 -26.13 8.47
C ARG A 75 -17.80 -26.60 7.13
N GLU A 76 -18.21 -25.97 6.04
CA GLU A 76 -17.60 -26.19 4.72
C GLU A 76 -16.43 -25.24 4.51
N GLY A 77 -15.41 -25.68 3.77
CA GLY A 77 -14.27 -24.83 3.42
C GLY A 77 -14.68 -23.73 2.44
N ARG A 78 -14.36 -22.47 2.74
CA ARG A 78 -14.47 -21.38 1.75
C ARG A 78 -13.29 -21.42 0.79
N PRO A 79 -13.48 -21.07 -0.49
CA PRO A 79 -12.38 -20.82 -1.41
C PRO A 79 -11.39 -19.83 -0.80
N LYS A 80 -10.10 -20.15 -0.87
CA LYS A 80 -9.06 -19.23 -0.43
C LYS A 80 -9.00 -18.05 -1.38
N LEU A 81 -8.88 -16.85 -0.82
CA LEU A 81 -8.52 -15.66 -1.59
C LEU A 81 -7.08 -15.79 -2.09
N SER A 82 -6.82 -15.32 -3.31
CA SER A 82 -5.48 -15.30 -3.89
C SER A 82 -5.28 -14.03 -4.71
N TRP A 83 -4.04 -13.54 -4.75
CA TRP A 83 -3.65 -12.38 -5.52
C TRP A 83 -2.18 -12.46 -5.97
N ARG A 84 -1.87 -11.71 -7.02
CA ARG A 84 -0.56 -11.39 -7.55
C ARG A 84 -0.58 -9.91 -7.88
N LEU A 85 0.00 -9.09 -7.03
CA LEU A 85 -0.03 -7.63 -7.19
C LEU A 85 1.22 -6.98 -6.62
N LEU A 86 1.44 -5.72 -6.99
CA LEU A 86 2.45 -4.86 -6.38
C LEU A 86 1.78 -3.99 -5.31
N ALA A 87 2.14 -4.18 -4.05
CA ALA A 87 1.68 -3.31 -2.97
C ALA A 87 2.61 -2.09 -2.86
N LEU A 88 2.05 -0.88 -2.95
CA LEU A 88 2.78 0.37 -2.80
C LEU A 88 2.35 1.06 -1.50
N SER A 89 3.21 0.99 -0.48
CA SER A 89 2.95 1.61 0.82
C SER A 89 3.53 3.02 0.92
N SER A 90 2.91 3.88 1.73
CA SER A 90 3.46 5.18 2.12
C SER A 90 3.50 5.32 3.64
N GLY A 91 4.46 6.10 4.13
CA GLY A 91 4.60 6.36 5.56
C GLY A 91 5.82 7.20 5.88
N GLU A 92 5.88 7.72 7.10
CA GLU A 92 7.07 8.38 7.67
C GLU A 92 8.02 7.40 8.36
N ARG A 93 7.50 6.22 8.73
CA ARG A 93 8.23 5.11 9.33
C ARG A 93 8.24 3.95 8.34
N SER A 94 9.35 3.22 8.31
CA SER A 94 9.42 1.90 7.69
C SER A 94 8.46 0.92 8.36
N LEU A 95 8.21 -0.21 7.69
CA LEU A 95 7.42 -1.32 8.22
C LEU A 95 7.98 -1.81 9.56
N SER A 96 9.31 -1.93 9.67
CA SER A 96 9.97 -2.44 10.87
C SER A 96 9.96 -1.47 12.03
N GLU A 97 10.20 -0.18 11.77
CA GLU A 97 10.04 0.87 12.77
C GLU A 97 8.60 0.91 13.32
N HIS A 98 7.60 0.78 12.44
CA HIS A 98 6.21 0.76 12.88
C HIS A 98 5.89 -0.50 13.70
N ALA A 99 6.38 -1.67 13.28
CA ALA A 99 6.14 -2.91 14.02
C ALA A 99 6.85 -2.95 15.39
N ALA A 100 8.01 -2.33 15.51
CA ALA A 100 8.75 -2.23 16.76
C ALA A 100 7.95 -1.51 17.87
N ILE A 101 7.06 -0.58 17.51
CA ILE A 101 6.13 0.09 18.44
C ILE A 101 5.21 -0.92 19.13
N GLY A 102 4.85 -2.01 18.43
CA GLY A 102 4.00 -3.08 18.96
C GLY A 102 4.72 -4.07 19.88
N GLY A 103 6.02 -3.89 20.13
CA GLY A 103 6.85 -4.85 20.89
C GLY A 103 7.29 -6.06 20.07
N ASN A 104 6.96 -6.11 18.77
CA ASN A 104 7.41 -7.14 17.85
C ASN A 104 8.69 -6.65 17.18
N ALA A 105 9.85 -7.17 17.60
CA ALA A 105 11.07 -7.00 16.82
C ALA A 105 10.80 -7.53 15.41
N ALA A 106 11.07 -6.71 14.38
CA ALA A 106 10.87 -7.12 12.99
C ALA A 106 11.62 -8.42 12.73
N HIS A 107 10.89 -9.49 12.40
CA HIS A 107 11.54 -10.70 11.91
C HIS A 107 12.15 -10.37 10.55
N ALA A 108 13.45 -10.63 10.37
CA ALA A 108 14.22 -10.26 9.16
C ALA A 108 13.56 -10.69 7.82
N GLY A 109 12.66 -11.68 7.83
CA GLY A 109 11.91 -12.11 6.65
C GLY A 109 10.83 -11.12 6.16
N ALA A 110 10.36 -10.17 6.99
CA ALA A 110 9.29 -9.24 6.63
C ALA A 110 9.85 -8.07 5.81
N GLU A 111 11.00 -7.54 6.23
CA GLU A 111 11.71 -6.46 5.52
C GLU A 111 12.15 -6.89 4.12
N LEU A 112 12.50 -8.17 3.92
CA LEU A 112 12.84 -8.71 2.60
C LEU A 112 11.70 -8.66 1.58
N ARG A 113 10.45 -8.43 2.02
CA ARG A 113 9.25 -8.51 1.18
C ARG A 113 8.63 -7.15 0.85
N MET A 114 9.00 -6.10 1.59
CA MET A 114 8.61 -4.72 1.29
C MET A 114 9.87 -3.86 1.27
N VAL A 115 10.30 -3.48 0.07
CA VAL A 115 11.51 -2.66 -0.11
C VAL A 115 11.18 -1.20 0.20
N ASP A 116 11.94 -0.61 1.11
CA ASP A 116 11.82 0.81 1.44
C ASP A 116 12.53 1.69 0.40
N VAL A 117 11.82 2.69 -0.10
CA VAL A 117 12.37 3.72 -0.99
C VAL A 117 12.40 5.06 -0.25
N ASN A 118 13.60 5.56 0.04
CA ASN A 118 13.75 6.83 0.75
C ASN A 118 13.37 8.01 -0.14
N ALA A 119 12.23 8.63 0.15
CA ALA A 119 11.80 9.89 -0.45
C ALA A 119 12.05 11.11 0.44
N GLY A 120 12.59 10.93 1.65
CA GLY A 120 12.80 12.01 2.62
C GLY A 120 14.03 12.86 2.31
N THR A 121 15.12 12.26 1.82
CA THR A 121 16.41 12.96 1.66
C THR A 121 16.69 13.46 0.24
N ARG A 122 15.81 13.15 -0.72
CA ARG A 122 15.96 13.53 -2.13
C ARG A 122 15.52 14.98 -2.37
N THR A 123 16.14 15.65 -3.34
CA THR A 123 15.90 17.06 -3.71
C THR A 123 14.42 17.39 -3.90
N HIS A 124 13.70 16.56 -4.65
CA HIS A 124 12.26 16.73 -4.89
C HIS A 124 11.41 15.63 -4.23
N ARG A 125 11.94 15.09 -3.13
CA ARG A 125 11.31 14.07 -2.28
C ARG A 125 11.00 12.76 -3.03
N ALA A 126 9.74 12.57 -3.45
CA ALA A 126 9.31 11.36 -4.14
C ALA A 126 9.60 11.39 -5.65
N PHE A 127 10.00 12.55 -6.18
CA PHE A 127 10.24 12.77 -7.60
C PHE A 127 11.70 13.20 -7.83
N ASP A 128 12.19 12.99 -9.05
CA ASP A 128 13.53 13.41 -9.48
C ASP A 128 13.56 14.76 -10.19
N GLU A 129 12.46 15.12 -10.85
CA GLU A 129 12.36 16.28 -11.75
C GLU A 129 10.98 16.91 -11.57
N LEU A 130 10.91 18.25 -11.58
CA LEU A 130 9.64 19.00 -11.50
C LEU A 130 9.26 19.68 -12.82
N HIS A 131 10.03 19.43 -13.88
CA HIS A 131 9.80 19.94 -15.24
C HIS A 131 9.65 21.47 -15.29
N GLY A 132 10.54 22.19 -14.58
CA GLY A 132 10.53 23.65 -14.52
C GLY A 132 9.46 24.27 -13.61
N LEU A 133 8.65 23.45 -12.92
CA LEU A 133 7.65 23.92 -11.97
C LEU A 133 8.18 24.00 -10.54
N GLY A 134 7.56 24.85 -9.73
CA GLY A 134 7.71 24.80 -8.28
C GLY A 134 7.02 23.55 -7.70
N GLY A 135 7.52 23.03 -6.57
CA GLY A 135 7.00 21.78 -6.00
C GLY A 135 5.49 21.80 -5.68
N ALA A 136 4.96 22.94 -5.24
CA ALA A 136 3.53 23.10 -4.99
C ALA A 136 2.70 23.07 -6.29
N ASP A 137 3.18 23.75 -7.34
CA ASP A 137 2.51 23.77 -8.64
C ASP A 137 2.57 22.41 -9.33
N PHE A 138 3.71 21.73 -9.28
CA PHE A 138 3.85 20.36 -9.76
C PHE A 138 2.87 19.41 -9.06
N HIS A 139 2.77 19.50 -7.74
CA HIS A 139 1.84 18.68 -6.97
C HIS A 139 0.40 18.96 -7.35
N ARG A 140 -0.01 20.23 -7.39
CA ARG A 140 -1.37 20.64 -7.74
C ARG A 140 -1.73 20.21 -9.16
N LEU A 141 -0.84 20.43 -10.11
CA LEU A 141 -1.03 20.04 -11.52
C LEU A 141 -1.32 18.55 -11.64
N LEU A 142 -0.46 17.70 -11.04
CA LEU A 142 -0.63 16.27 -11.10
C LEU A 142 -1.87 15.78 -10.34
N THR A 143 -2.20 16.37 -9.18
CA THR A 143 -3.44 16.03 -8.46
C THR A 143 -4.69 16.31 -9.31
N VAL A 144 -4.73 17.43 -10.03
CA VAL A 144 -5.83 17.73 -10.95
C VAL A 144 -5.83 16.76 -12.13
N ALA A 145 -4.66 16.52 -12.72
CA ALA A 145 -4.54 15.67 -13.90
C ALA A 145 -5.00 14.22 -13.62
N VAL A 146 -4.57 13.61 -12.51
CA VAL A 146 -4.96 12.23 -12.16
C VAL A 146 -6.44 12.11 -11.80
N GLY A 147 -7.05 13.17 -11.27
CA GLY A 147 -8.49 13.21 -11.02
C GLY A 147 -9.32 13.32 -12.30
N ALA A 148 -8.81 14.05 -13.31
CA ALA A 148 -9.50 14.25 -14.58
C ALA A 148 -9.21 13.16 -15.63
N HIS A 149 -8.04 12.51 -15.54
CA HIS A 149 -7.56 11.54 -16.51
C HIS A 149 -7.11 10.26 -15.80
N HIS A 150 -7.96 9.23 -15.90
CA HIS A 150 -7.74 7.93 -15.29
C HIS A 150 -8.53 6.82 -16.00
N GLY A 151 -8.09 5.58 -15.83
CA GLY A 151 -8.58 4.42 -16.59
C GLY A 151 -8.12 4.43 -18.04
#